data_AF-A0A0F7RYW7-F1
#
_entry.id   AF-A0A0F7RYW7-F1
#
_cell.length_a   1.000
_cell.length_b   1.000
_cell.length_c   1.000
_cell.angle_alpha   90.00
_cell.angle_beta   90.00
_cell.angle_gamma   90.00
#
_symmetry.space_group_name_H-M   'P 1'
#
loop_
_entity.id
_entity.type
_entity.pdbx_description
1 polymer ?
#
loop_
_entity_poly.entity_id
_entity_poly.type
_entity_poly.pdbx_seq_one_letter_code
_entity_poly.pdbx_strand_id
1 'polypeptide(L)'
;MTLYPLLDPRTDEPDWTLTRKRLSNLSIPLCARTPYILQEFIGGRIDKSQPAGNRKARASEWCTHATVVDGKLTAFVCCPSNDMLMTYYPASHTIVGELALRWTSTFLYRLEKLGQCASSNSSVPPAPLTRDTQWKRDTLVGKHAPPDAGITGQFSMDFIYQPATSDQQERLVAIECNPRVHTAICLLHQWTSSPTSPHSPYPSWNRKRHKKTQPP
;
A
#
# COMPACT_ATOMS: atom_id res chain seq x y z
N MET A 1 8.23 0.17 -16.65
CA MET A 1 7.79 1.57 -16.47
C MET A 1 9.01 2.47 -16.60
N THR A 2 9.01 3.44 -17.51
CA THR A 2 10.09 4.43 -17.59
C THR A 2 9.96 5.37 -16.40
N LEU A 3 10.99 5.44 -15.57
CA LEU A 3 11.03 6.32 -14.42
C LEU A 3 11.38 7.73 -14.90
N TYR A 4 10.61 8.72 -14.50
CA TYR A 4 10.97 10.12 -14.68
C TYR A 4 11.55 10.68 -13.37
N PRO A 5 12.50 11.62 -13.43
CA PRO A 5 13.10 12.17 -14.65
C PRO A 5 14.01 11.15 -15.35
N LEU A 6 14.11 11.26 -16.67
CA LEU A 6 15.16 10.56 -17.41
C LEU A 6 16.51 11.08 -16.90
N LEU A 7 17.45 10.17 -16.65
CA LEU A 7 18.78 10.52 -16.16
C LEU A 7 19.75 10.64 -17.34
N ASP A 8 20.68 11.59 -17.24
CA ASP A 8 21.80 11.69 -18.15
C ASP A 8 22.70 10.44 -17.99
N PRO A 9 22.98 9.69 -19.07
CA PRO A 9 23.69 8.41 -19.00
C PRO A 9 25.16 8.54 -18.58
N ARG A 10 25.72 9.75 -18.50
CA ARG A 10 27.10 10.02 -18.10
C ARG A 10 27.20 10.53 -16.67
N THR A 11 26.21 11.30 -16.21
CA THR A 11 26.25 11.94 -14.88
C THR A 11 25.29 11.34 -13.86
N ASP A 12 24.32 10.52 -14.30
CA ASP A 12 23.23 9.98 -13.47
C ASP A 12 22.32 11.07 -12.85
N GLU A 13 22.45 12.31 -13.32
CA GLU A 13 21.65 13.45 -12.88
C GLU A 13 20.39 13.60 -13.75
N PRO A 14 19.30 14.22 -13.22
CA PRO A 14 18.09 14.47 -13.99
C PRO A 14 18.28 15.30 -15.27
N ASP A 15 17.97 14.73 -16.44
CA ASP A 15 17.84 15.45 -17.71
C ASP A 15 16.40 15.92 -17.91
N TRP A 16 16.13 17.14 -17.46
CA TRP A 16 14.81 17.77 -17.58
C TRP A 16 14.42 18.10 -19.02
N THR A 17 15.40 18.32 -19.91
CA THR A 17 15.14 18.67 -21.31
C THR A 17 14.65 17.45 -22.08
N LEU A 18 15.38 16.33 -21.97
CA LEU A 18 14.98 15.07 -22.57
C LEU A 18 13.68 14.55 -21.97
N THR A 19 13.53 14.67 -20.64
CA THR A 19 12.27 14.36 -19.94
C THR A 19 11.10 15.14 -20.52
N ARG A 20 11.21 16.47 -20.65
CA ARG A 20 10.16 17.33 -21.21
C ARG A 20 9.84 16.95 -22.66
N LYS A 21 10.86 16.75 -23.50
CA LYS A 21 10.70 16.33 -24.91
C LYS A 21 10.00 14.97 -25.02
N ARG A 22 10.28 14.04 -24.11
CA ARG A 22 9.61 12.73 -24.09
C ARG A 22 8.14 12.88 -23.69
N LEU A 23 7.86 13.64 -22.64
CA LEU A 23 6.51 13.88 -22.13
C LEU A 23 5.63 14.63 -23.14
N SER A 24 6.18 15.58 -23.89
CA SER A 24 5.42 16.35 -24.91
C SER A 24 5.04 15.52 -26.14
N ASN A 25 5.75 14.41 -26.39
CA ASN A 25 5.53 13.53 -27.54
C ASN A 25 4.73 12.27 -27.19
N LEU A 26 4.08 12.24 -26.02
CA LEU A 26 3.21 11.12 -25.64
C LEU A 26 1.92 11.17 -26.47
N SER A 27 1.48 10.00 -26.93
CA SER A 27 0.23 9.84 -27.70
C SER A 27 -1.00 10.32 -26.94
N ILE A 28 -0.92 10.35 -25.60
CA ILE A 28 -1.92 10.95 -24.73
C ILE A 28 -1.29 12.18 -24.08
N PRO A 29 -1.73 13.41 -24.43
CA PRO A 29 -1.15 14.61 -23.86
C PRO A 29 -1.42 14.69 -22.35
N LEU A 30 -0.42 15.12 -21.60
CA LEU A 30 -0.56 15.47 -20.19
C LEU A 30 -1.45 16.71 -20.07
N CYS A 31 -2.67 16.54 -19.56
CA CYS A 31 -3.54 17.66 -19.24
C CYS A 31 -4.28 17.39 -17.93
N ALA A 32 -4.99 18.40 -17.43
CA ALA A 32 -5.80 18.27 -16.22
C ALA A 32 -6.80 17.10 -16.28
N ARG A 33 -7.26 16.70 -17.48
CA ARG A 33 -8.17 15.56 -17.70
C ARG A 33 -7.47 14.20 -17.80
N THR A 34 -6.15 14.18 -18.00
CA THR A 34 -5.33 12.96 -18.17
C THR A 34 -4.02 13.07 -17.35
N PRO A 35 -4.11 13.22 -16.01
CA PRO A 35 -2.92 13.39 -15.16
C PRO A 35 -2.10 12.09 -14.99
N TYR A 36 -2.65 10.95 -15.44
CA TYR A 36 -2.24 9.58 -15.06
C TYR A 36 -0.82 9.16 -15.47
N ILE A 37 -0.12 9.93 -16.31
CA ILE A 37 1.25 9.60 -16.75
C ILE A 37 2.31 9.97 -15.69
N LEU A 38 1.96 10.76 -14.67
CA LEU A 38 2.87 11.12 -13.57
C LEU A 38 2.61 10.25 -12.34
N GLN A 39 2.78 8.93 -12.50
CA GLN A 39 2.84 8.05 -11.34
C GLN A 39 4.23 8.15 -10.71
N GLU A 40 4.29 8.46 -9.42
CA GLU A 40 5.54 8.43 -8.67
C GLU A 40 6.11 7.01 -8.68
N PHE A 41 7.41 6.89 -8.96
CA PHE A 41 8.12 5.65 -8.72
C PHE A 41 8.56 5.53 -7.27
N ILE A 42 7.98 4.57 -6.56
CA ILE A 42 8.26 4.37 -5.14
C ILE A 42 9.34 3.29 -5.01
N GLY A 43 10.59 3.71 -5.20
CA GLY A 43 11.76 2.85 -5.12
C GLY A 43 12.49 2.88 -3.77
N GLY A 44 13.58 2.11 -3.68
CA GLY A 44 14.50 2.22 -2.55
C GLY A 44 15.15 3.60 -2.46
N ARG A 45 15.47 4.03 -1.24
CA ARG A 45 16.11 5.31 -0.93
C ARG A 45 17.60 5.14 -0.66
N ILE A 46 18.35 6.22 -0.79
CA ILE A 46 19.79 6.25 -0.47
C ILE A 46 19.97 6.98 0.86
N ASP A 47 20.45 6.24 1.86
CA ASP A 47 20.93 6.82 3.11
C ASP A 47 22.42 7.16 2.97
N LYS A 48 22.72 8.46 2.83
CA LYS A 48 24.09 8.97 2.65
C LYS A 48 24.95 8.83 3.91
N SER A 49 24.35 8.62 5.08
CA SER A 49 25.09 8.40 6.34
C SER A 49 25.75 7.03 6.41
N GLN A 50 25.30 6.07 5.60
CA GLN A 50 25.80 4.70 5.60
C GLN A 50 27.00 4.50 4.64
N PRO A 51 27.89 3.53 4.92
CA PRO A 51 28.98 3.18 4.01
C PRO A 51 28.45 2.62 2.68
N ALA A 52 29.21 2.76 1.59
CA ALA A 52 28.76 2.50 0.20
C ALA A 52 28.03 1.16 -0.02
N GLY A 53 28.38 0.10 0.72
CA GLY A 53 27.72 -1.21 0.65
C GLY A 53 26.33 -1.30 1.31
N ASN A 54 26.00 -0.38 2.22
CA ASN A 54 24.77 -0.38 3.03
C ASN A 54 23.88 0.85 2.81
N ARG A 55 24.21 1.75 1.86
CA ARG A 55 23.43 2.97 1.60
C ARG A 55 22.00 2.74 1.13
N LYS A 56 21.68 1.58 0.56
CA LYS A 56 20.36 1.35 -0.04
C LYS A 56 19.35 0.89 1.00
N ALA A 57 18.49 1.81 1.44
CA ALA A 57 17.26 1.50 2.16
C ALA A 57 16.21 0.99 1.16
N ARG A 58 16.10 -0.33 1.02
CA ARG A 58 15.23 -0.93 0.00
C ARG A 58 13.76 -0.77 0.35
N ALA A 59 12.98 -0.30 -0.62
CA ALA A 59 11.53 -0.38 -0.56
C ALA A 59 11.09 -1.86 -0.61
N SER A 60 9.94 -2.14 -0.02
CA SER A 60 9.35 -3.49 0.01
C SER A 60 7.85 -3.40 -0.20
N GLU A 61 7.28 -4.40 -0.86
CA GLU A 61 5.86 -4.51 -1.11
C GLU A 61 5.18 -5.34 -0.02
N TRP A 62 3.98 -4.92 0.36
CA TRP A 62 3.20 -5.51 1.43
C TRP A 62 1.73 -5.59 1.06
N CYS A 63 1.13 -6.75 1.26
CA CYS A 63 -0.30 -6.98 1.07
C CYS A 63 -1.04 -6.93 2.40
N THR A 64 -2.32 -6.61 2.34
CA THR A 64 -3.21 -6.71 3.50
C THR A 64 -4.45 -7.51 3.19
N HIS A 65 -5.22 -7.83 4.23
CA HIS A 65 -6.63 -8.19 4.12
C HIS A 65 -7.38 -7.58 5.30
N ALA A 66 -8.52 -6.96 5.03
CA ALA A 66 -9.41 -6.37 6.01
C ALA A 66 -10.81 -6.95 5.87
N THR A 67 -11.39 -7.33 7.00
CA THR A 67 -12.83 -7.63 7.12
C THR A 67 -13.47 -6.55 7.96
N VAL A 68 -14.56 -5.99 7.45
CA VAL A 68 -15.29 -4.90 8.09
C VAL A 68 -16.74 -5.30 8.24
N VAL A 69 -17.29 -5.05 9.43
CA VAL A 69 -18.70 -5.23 9.74
C VAL A 69 -19.19 -3.94 10.38
N ASP A 70 -20.23 -3.35 9.80
CA ASP A 70 -20.83 -2.11 10.25
C ASP A 70 -19.81 -0.98 10.48
N GLY A 71 -18.92 -0.80 9.51
CA GLY A 71 -17.87 0.22 9.53
C GLY A 71 -16.72 -0.08 10.49
N LYS A 72 -16.80 -1.16 11.27
CA LYS A 72 -15.78 -1.57 12.24
C LYS A 72 -14.89 -2.64 11.63
N LEU A 73 -13.58 -2.43 11.73
CA LEU A 73 -12.58 -3.44 11.35
C LEU A 73 -12.66 -4.62 12.34
N THR A 74 -13.06 -5.80 11.85
CA THR A 74 -13.25 -7.00 12.68
C THR A 74 -12.11 -8.01 12.53
N ALA A 75 -11.43 -8.02 11.39
CA ALA A 75 -10.22 -8.79 11.18
C ALA A 75 -9.25 -8.05 10.26
N PHE A 76 -7.96 -8.17 10.54
CA PHE A 76 -6.92 -7.56 9.74
C PHE A 76 -5.66 -8.42 9.74
N VAL A 77 -5.06 -8.59 8.57
CA VAL A 77 -3.72 -9.16 8.45
C VAL A 77 -2.88 -8.38 7.45
N CYS A 78 -1.59 -8.28 7.74
CA CYS A 78 -0.57 -7.73 6.86
C CYS A 78 0.55 -8.76 6.68
N CYS A 79 1.10 -8.84 5.48
CA CYS A 79 2.22 -9.70 5.14
C CYS A 79 3.06 -9.07 4.03
N PRO A 80 4.35 -9.39 3.93
CA PRO A 80 5.12 -9.04 2.75
C PRO A 80 4.52 -9.67 1.50
N SER A 81 4.57 -8.94 0.41
CA SER A 81 4.18 -9.45 -0.90
C SER A 81 5.10 -10.58 -1.33
N ASN A 82 4.60 -11.46 -2.19
CA ASN A 82 5.34 -12.59 -2.70
C ASN A 82 4.98 -12.83 -4.17
N ASP A 83 5.99 -12.83 -5.03
CA ASP A 83 5.87 -13.09 -6.47
C ASP A 83 5.22 -14.45 -6.78
N MET A 84 5.35 -15.44 -5.89
CA MET A 84 4.77 -16.78 -6.06
C MET A 84 3.41 -16.98 -5.38
N LEU A 85 2.72 -15.90 -4.94
CA LEU A 85 1.32 -15.84 -4.46
C LEU A 85 0.87 -16.81 -3.36
N MET A 86 1.72 -17.73 -2.89
CA MET A 86 1.32 -18.87 -2.06
C MET A 86 2.09 -19.03 -0.76
N THR A 87 3.09 -18.19 -0.48
CA THR A 87 3.84 -18.24 0.79
C THR A 87 3.78 -16.89 1.48
N TYR A 88 2.73 -16.70 2.28
CA TYR A 88 2.60 -15.53 3.14
C TYR A 88 2.97 -15.91 4.58
N TYR A 89 3.44 -14.93 5.34
CA TYR A 89 3.60 -15.05 6.78
C TYR A 89 2.95 -13.84 7.46
N PRO A 90 2.31 -14.04 8.62
CA PRO A 90 1.65 -12.95 9.32
C PRO A 90 2.70 -11.99 9.88
N ALA A 91 2.57 -10.72 9.53
CA ALA A 91 3.50 -9.66 9.91
C ALA A 91 2.78 -8.40 10.40
N SER A 92 1.51 -8.53 10.82
CA SER A 92 0.72 -7.44 11.40
C SER A 92 1.35 -6.82 12.66
N HIS A 93 2.21 -7.57 13.36
CA HIS A 93 2.94 -7.14 14.56
C HIS A 93 4.21 -6.33 14.24
N THR A 94 4.58 -6.22 12.96
CA THR A 94 5.74 -5.42 12.55
C THR A 94 5.35 -3.96 12.41
N ILE A 95 6.34 -3.06 12.37
CA ILE A 95 6.11 -1.63 12.11
C ILE A 95 5.29 -1.39 10.84
N VAL A 96 5.52 -2.17 9.77
CA VAL A 96 4.77 -2.04 8.53
C VAL A 96 3.32 -2.50 8.71
N GLY A 97 3.10 -3.57 9.48
CA GLY A 97 1.78 -4.06 9.86
C GLY A 97 0.98 -3.03 10.66
N GLU A 98 1.61 -2.37 11.64
CA GLU A 98 0.99 -1.31 12.44
C GLU A 98 0.65 -0.08 11.59
N LEU A 99 1.57 0.35 10.72
CA LEU A 99 1.34 1.46 9.78
C LEU A 99 0.19 1.14 8.82
N ALA A 100 0.13 -0.09 8.29
CA ALA A 100 -0.91 -0.53 7.37
C ALA A 100 -2.27 -0.64 8.07
N LEU A 101 -2.30 -1.13 9.31
CA LEU A 101 -3.50 -1.16 10.15
C LEU A 101 -4.01 0.26 10.40
N ARG A 102 -3.13 1.17 10.84
CA ARG A 102 -3.47 2.57 11.10
C ARG A 102 -3.98 3.27 9.84
N TRP A 103 -3.34 3.03 8.69
CA TRP A 103 -3.80 3.56 7.41
C TRP A 103 -5.21 3.06 7.09
N THR A 104 -5.44 1.75 7.24
CA THR A 104 -6.74 1.09 6.98
C THR A 104 -7.84 1.63 7.89
N SER A 105 -7.57 1.80 9.19
CA SER A 105 -8.50 2.42 10.13
C SER A 105 -8.79 3.88 9.76
N THR A 106 -7.78 4.64 9.35
CA THR A 106 -7.94 6.03 8.92
C THR A 106 -8.77 6.12 7.64
N PHE A 107 -8.58 5.19 6.71
CA PHE A 107 -9.37 5.08 5.49
C PHE A 107 -10.85 4.83 5.81
N LEU A 108 -11.16 3.85 6.66
CA LEU A 108 -12.53 3.56 7.08
C LEU A 108 -13.20 4.76 7.77
N TYR A 109 -12.48 5.41 8.69
CA TYR A 109 -12.95 6.63 9.34
C TYR A 109 -13.30 7.73 8.33
N ARG A 110 -12.42 7.98 7.35
CA ARG A 110 -12.66 8.98 6.30
C ARG A 110 -13.86 8.60 5.43
N LEU A 111 -14.00 7.32 5.10
CA LEU A 111 -15.10 6.81 4.29
C LEU A 111 -16.45 6.99 4.99
N GLU A 112 -16.50 6.72 6.30
CA GLU A 112 -17.65 7.00 7.15
C GLU A 112 -18.01 8.50 7.15
N LYS A 113 -17.02 9.37 7.33
CA LYS A 113 -17.22 10.83 7.32
C LYS A 113 -17.70 11.35 5.96
N LEU A 114 -17.21 10.80 4.85
CA LEU A 114 -17.70 11.14 3.51
C LEU A 114 -19.20 10.85 3.36
N GLY A 115 -19.66 9.70 3.87
CA GLY A 115 -21.08 9.34 3.86
C GLY A 115 -21.96 10.25 4.70
N GLN A 116 -21.40 10.88 5.75
CA GLN A 116 -22.09 11.82 6.65
C GLN A 116 -22.07 13.26 6.09
N CYS A 117 -20.98 13.69 5.45
CA CYS A 117 -20.83 15.04 4.92
C CYS A 117 -21.73 15.33 3.71
N ALA A 118 -22.20 14.31 2.98
CA ALA A 118 -23.15 14.50 1.88
C ALA A 118 -24.52 15.05 2.33
N SER A 119 -24.80 15.07 3.65
CA SER A 119 -26.01 15.64 4.27
C SER A 119 -25.85 17.09 4.77
N SER A 120 -24.64 17.66 4.72
CA SER A 120 -24.37 19.03 5.17
C SER A 120 -23.71 19.83 4.05
N ASN A 121 -24.14 21.07 3.81
CA ASN A 121 -23.47 22.01 2.90
C ASN A 121 -21.98 22.13 3.29
N SER A 122 -21.12 21.33 2.66
CA SER A 122 -19.70 21.29 2.98
C SER A 122 -19.02 22.50 2.34
N SER A 123 -18.30 23.27 3.14
CA SER A 123 -17.50 24.43 2.73
C SER A 123 -16.18 24.06 2.04
N VAL A 124 -15.96 22.77 1.77
CA VAL A 124 -14.79 22.28 1.05
C VAL A 124 -15.03 22.48 -0.45
N PRO A 125 -14.20 23.27 -1.17
CA PRO A 125 -14.37 23.49 -2.59
C PRO A 125 -14.40 22.15 -3.34
N PRO A 126 -15.35 21.93 -4.26
CA PRO A 126 -15.33 20.74 -5.10
C PRO A 126 -14.01 20.71 -5.87
N ALA A 127 -13.28 19.60 -5.76
CA ALA A 127 -12.09 19.40 -6.54
C ALA A 127 -12.48 19.47 -8.02
N PRO A 128 -11.81 20.30 -8.86
CA PRO A 128 -12.25 20.58 -10.23
C PRO A 128 -12.20 19.38 -11.20
N LEU A 129 -11.90 18.17 -10.71
CA LEU A 129 -11.62 16.98 -11.50
C LEU A 129 -12.42 15.74 -11.13
N THR A 130 -13.26 15.79 -10.08
CA THR A 130 -14.21 14.72 -9.82
C THR A 130 -15.52 15.07 -10.49
N ARG A 131 -15.98 14.27 -11.47
CA ARG A 131 -17.43 14.17 -11.79
C ARG A 131 -18.21 14.28 -10.49
N ASP A 132 -19.33 15.01 -10.48
CA ASP A 132 -20.28 15.21 -9.36
C ASP A 132 -20.75 13.89 -8.72
N THR A 133 -19.81 13.13 -8.16
CA THR A 133 -20.03 11.83 -7.57
C THR A 133 -20.24 12.17 -6.11
N GLN A 134 -21.49 12.52 -5.80
CA GLN A 134 -21.88 12.75 -4.42
C GLN A 134 -21.79 11.39 -3.70
N TRP A 135 -20.76 11.23 -2.87
CA TRP A 135 -20.55 10.03 -2.05
C TRP A 135 -21.56 10.00 -0.91
N LYS A 136 -22.81 9.65 -1.23
CA LYS A 136 -23.89 9.50 -0.25
C LYS A 136 -23.78 8.16 0.47
N ARG A 137 -24.36 8.09 1.66
CA ARG A 137 -24.59 6.84 2.38
C ARG A 137 -25.18 5.75 1.48
N ASP A 138 -26.20 6.07 0.67
CA ASP A 138 -26.86 5.10 -0.22
C ASP A 138 -25.89 4.48 -1.25
N THR A 139 -24.88 5.24 -1.69
CA THR A 139 -23.86 4.76 -2.62
C THR A 139 -22.79 3.93 -1.91
N LEU A 140 -22.48 4.26 -0.65
CA LEU A 140 -21.43 3.62 0.13
C LEU A 140 -21.88 2.35 0.86
N VAL A 141 -23.09 2.36 1.42
CA VAL A 141 -23.67 1.31 2.26
C VAL A 141 -24.81 0.57 1.53
N GLY A 142 -25.48 1.25 0.60
CA GLY A 142 -26.62 0.72 -0.15
C GLY A 142 -27.95 1.34 0.29
N LYS A 143 -28.79 1.70 -0.69
CA LYS A 143 -30.12 2.33 -0.49
C LYS A 143 -31.12 1.56 0.39
N HIS A 144 -30.89 0.27 0.61
CA HIS A 144 -31.77 -0.60 1.40
C HIS A 144 -31.16 -1.01 2.73
N ALA A 145 -29.96 -0.50 3.06
CA ALA A 145 -29.33 -0.80 4.33
C ALA A 145 -30.10 -0.13 5.49
N PRO A 146 -30.19 -0.80 6.66
CA PRO A 146 -30.74 -0.18 7.87
C PRO A 146 -30.07 1.17 8.17
N PRO A 147 -30.75 2.13 8.82
CA PRO A 147 -30.20 3.48 9.06
C PRO A 147 -28.87 3.50 9.83
N ASP A 148 -28.66 2.53 10.71
CA ASP A 148 -27.50 2.36 11.58
C ASP A 148 -26.41 1.47 10.97
N ALA A 149 -26.68 0.79 9.84
CA ALA A 149 -25.72 -0.09 9.19
C ALA A 149 -24.48 0.69 8.74
N GLY A 150 -23.30 0.13 8.96
CA GLY A 150 -22.06 0.68 8.42
C GLY A 150 -21.63 -0.07 7.16
N ILE A 151 -20.47 0.31 6.63
CA ILE A 151 -19.88 -0.43 5.51
C ILE A 151 -19.51 -1.83 5.98
N THR A 152 -20.01 -2.84 5.26
CA THR A 152 -19.74 -4.25 5.55
C THR A 152 -19.17 -4.90 4.31
N GLY A 153 -18.08 -5.65 4.48
CA GLY A 153 -17.43 -6.32 3.37
C GLY A 153 -15.98 -6.67 3.65
N GLN A 154 -15.28 -7.06 2.59
CA GLN A 154 -13.88 -7.44 2.64
C GLN A 154 -13.13 -6.71 1.54
N PHE A 155 -11.92 -6.23 1.85
CA PHE A 155 -11.04 -5.60 0.88
C PHE A 155 -9.58 -5.80 1.27
N SER A 156 -8.69 -5.58 0.32
CA SER A 156 -7.27 -5.41 0.60
C SER A 156 -6.71 -4.13 0.02
N MET A 157 -5.66 -3.67 0.66
CA MET A 157 -4.79 -2.61 0.19
C MET A 157 -3.37 -3.16 0.09
N ASP A 158 -2.73 -2.92 -1.04
CA ASP A 158 -1.32 -3.23 -1.20
C ASP A 158 -0.51 -1.95 -1.04
N PHE A 159 0.66 -2.09 -0.43
CA PHE A 159 1.49 -0.97 -0.04
C PHE A 159 2.93 -1.15 -0.52
N ILE A 160 3.58 -0.03 -0.78
CA ILE A 160 5.04 0.04 -0.78
C ILE A 160 5.49 0.74 0.50
N TYR A 161 6.35 0.06 1.27
CA TYR A 161 7.02 0.60 2.44
C TYR A 161 8.44 1.04 2.09
N GLN A 162 8.76 2.29 2.38
CA GLN A 162 10.11 2.85 2.32
C GLN A 162 10.61 3.06 3.76
N PRO A 163 11.69 2.38 4.18
CA PRO A 163 12.28 2.58 5.50
C PRO A 163 12.77 4.02 5.69
N ALA A 164 12.90 4.43 6.95
CA ALA A 164 13.55 5.67 7.31
C ALA A 164 15.02 5.68 6.85
N THR A 165 15.53 6.88 6.60
CA THR A 165 16.91 7.21 6.23
C THR A 165 17.37 8.35 7.13
N SER A 166 18.66 8.70 7.12
CA SER A 166 19.18 9.82 7.92
C SER A 166 18.46 11.16 7.73
N ASP A 167 17.85 11.39 6.56
CA ASP A 167 17.26 12.65 6.13
C ASP A 167 15.74 12.56 5.91
N GLN A 168 15.15 11.36 5.92
CA GLN A 168 13.72 11.15 5.65
C GLN A 168 13.14 10.08 6.57
N GLN A 169 11.96 10.37 7.14
CA GLN A 169 11.18 9.39 7.90
C GLN A 169 10.66 8.25 7.00
N GLU A 170 10.27 7.13 7.61
CA GLU A 170 9.63 6.04 6.91
C GLU A 170 8.33 6.51 6.22
N ARG A 171 7.98 5.83 5.13
CA ARG A 171 6.79 6.16 4.35
C ARG A 171 6.09 4.88 3.94
N LEU A 172 4.77 4.84 4.15
CA LEU A 172 3.89 3.79 3.63
C LEU A 172 2.98 4.41 2.58
N VAL A 173 2.95 3.83 1.38
CA VAL A 173 2.13 4.32 0.27
C VAL A 173 1.20 3.22 -0.20
N ALA A 174 -0.10 3.47 -0.18
CA ALA A 174 -1.07 2.57 -0.80
C ALA A 174 -0.94 2.65 -2.33
N ILE A 175 -0.80 1.49 -2.98
CA ILE A 175 -0.57 1.38 -4.43
C ILE A 175 -1.71 0.66 -5.15
N GLU A 176 -2.45 -0.18 -4.45
CA GLU A 176 -3.56 -0.96 -5.02
C GLU A 176 -4.69 -1.10 -4.00
N CYS A 177 -5.93 -1.10 -4.48
CA CYS A 177 -7.12 -1.42 -3.71
C CYS A 177 -7.88 -2.54 -4.44
N ASN A 178 -8.05 -3.67 -3.76
CA ASN A 178 -8.86 -4.78 -4.25
C ASN A 178 -10.12 -4.86 -3.38
N PRO A 179 -11.31 -4.46 -3.88
CA PRO A 179 -12.57 -4.55 -3.13
C PRO A 179 -13.11 -5.99 -3.14
N ARG A 180 -12.26 -6.95 -2.77
CA ARG A 180 -12.51 -8.39 -2.76
C ARG A 180 -11.57 -9.05 -1.75
N VAL A 181 -11.83 -10.34 -1.49
CA VAL A 181 -10.96 -11.17 -0.66
C VAL A 181 -9.58 -11.28 -1.28
N HIS A 182 -8.55 -11.04 -0.46
CA HIS A 182 -7.16 -11.29 -0.82
C HIS A 182 -6.69 -12.60 -0.20
N THR A 183 -5.78 -13.31 -0.88
CA THR A 183 -5.25 -14.62 -0.44
C THR A 183 -4.56 -14.57 0.92
N ALA A 184 -4.10 -13.38 1.35
CA ALA A 184 -3.59 -13.16 2.71
C ALA A 184 -4.60 -13.54 3.81
N ILE A 185 -5.90 -13.59 3.52
CA ILE A 185 -6.93 -14.05 4.47
C ILE A 185 -6.62 -15.44 5.07
N CYS A 186 -5.93 -16.31 4.33
CA CYS A 186 -5.53 -17.64 4.80
C CYS A 186 -4.66 -17.60 6.06
N LEU A 187 -3.99 -16.47 6.34
CA LEU A 187 -3.19 -16.27 7.55
C LEU A 187 -4.04 -16.13 8.82
N LEU A 188 -5.32 -15.81 8.70
CA LEU A 188 -6.24 -15.76 9.85
C LEU A 188 -6.59 -17.16 10.38
N HIS A 189 -6.31 -18.23 9.62
CA HIS A 189 -6.61 -19.61 10.01
C HIS A 189 -5.91 -20.03 11.32
N GLN A 190 -4.74 -19.46 11.62
CA GLN A 190 -3.97 -19.79 12.82
C GLN A 190 -4.47 -19.11 14.10
N TRP A 191 -5.49 -18.25 14.03
CA TRP A 191 -6.04 -17.54 15.20
C TRP A 191 -7.08 -18.37 15.99
N THR A 192 -7.01 -19.70 15.88
CA THR A 192 -7.76 -20.64 16.71
C THR A 192 -6.80 -21.35 17.67
N SER A 193 -6.17 -20.59 18.56
CA SER A 193 -5.39 -21.17 19.66
C SER A 193 -5.85 -20.55 20.97
N SER A 194 -6.69 -21.29 21.68
CA SER A 194 -6.84 -21.20 23.12
C SER A 194 -5.46 -21.19 23.81
N PRO A 195 -5.30 -20.60 25.01
CA PRO A 195 -3.99 -20.27 25.59
C PRO A 195 -3.09 -21.44 26.04
N THR A 196 -3.29 -22.68 25.56
CA THR A 196 -2.72 -23.89 26.19
C THR A 196 -1.95 -24.84 25.27
N SER A 197 -1.30 -24.40 24.19
CA SER A 197 -0.43 -25.31 23.40
C SER A 197 0.95 -24.72 23.07
N PRO A 198 2.07 -25.35 23.51
CA PRO A 198 3.42 -24.81 23.36
C PRO A 198 4.13 -25.30 22.08
N HIS A 199 3.43 -25.38 20.95
CA HIS A 199 4.06 -25.77 19.68
C HIS A 199 3.84 -24.71 18.59
N SER A 200 4.89 -23.91 18.36
CA SER A 200 5.00 -23.06 17.18
C SER A 200 5.10 -23.95 15.92
N PRO A 201 4.22 -23.80 14.92
CA PRO A 201 4.24 -24.62 13.70
C PRO A 201 5.31 -24.18 12.69
N TYR A 202 6.11 -23.16 12.98
CA TYR A 202 7.15 -22.68 12.05
C TYR A 202 8.53 -23.28 12.39
N PRO A 203 9.16 -24.03 11.46
CA PRO A 203 10.55 -24.45 11.64
C PRO A 203 11.47 -23.23 11.63
N SER A 204 12.38 -23.14 12.61
CA SER A 204 13.40 -22.11 12.67
C SER A 204 14.24 -22.13 11.38
N TRP A 205 14.08 -21.12 10.53
CA TRP A 205 14.83 -21.01 9.29
C TRP A 205 16.27 -20.61 9.59
N ASN A 206 17.13 -21.62 9.75
CA ASN A 206 18.56 -21.43 9.93
C ASN A 206 19.20 -21.02 8.59
N ARG A 207 19.56 -19.74 8.46
CA ARG A 207 20.21 -19.17 7.27
C ARG A 207 21.68 -19.61 7.20
N LYS A 208 21.96 -20.88 6.86
CA LYS A 208 23.32 -21.28 6.51
C LYS A 208 23.64 -20.81 5.09
N ARG A 209 24.53 -19.81 5.00
CA ARG A 209 25.15 -19.33 3.76
C ARG A 209 25.76 -20.52 3.01
N HIS A 210 25.33 -20.77 1.77
CA HIS A 210 26.05 -21.63 0.85
C HIS A 210 27.42 -21.01 0.54
N LYS A 211 28.49 -21.62 1.06
CA LYS A 211 29.84 -21.45 0.49
C LYS A 211 29.84 -22.18 -0.85
N LYS A 212 30.10 -21.46 -1.94
CA LYS A 212 30.39 -22.03 -3.26
C LYS A 212 31.67 -22.87 -3.17
N THR A 213 31.58 -24.16 -3.40
CA THR A 213 32.71 -25.02 -3.76
C THR A 213 32.92 -24.90 -5.28
N GLN A 214 34.13 -24.53 -5.72
CA GLN A 214 34.55 -24.63 -7.12
C GLN A 214 34.88 -26.09 -7.46
N PRO A 215 34.59 -26.57 -8.69
CA PRO A 215 34.98 -27.90 -9.16
C PRO A 215 36.43 -27.89 -9.72
N PRO A 216 37.05 -29.07 -9.87
CA PRO A 216 38.51 -29.28 -9.96
C PRO A 216 39.18 -28.76 -11.23
#